data_AF-A0A7T7L4S3-F1
#
_entry.id   AF-A0A7T7L4S3-F1
#
_cell.length_a   1.000
_cell.length_b   1.000
_cell.length_c   1.000
_cell.angle_alpha   90.00
_cell.angle_beta   90.00
_cell.angle_gamma   90.00
#
_symmetry.space_group_name_H-M   'P 1'
#
loop_
_entity.id
_entity.type
_entity.pdbx_description
1 polymer ?
#
loop_
_entity_poly.entity_id
_entity_poly.type
_entity_poly.pdbx_seq_one_letter_code
_entity_poly.pdbx_strand_id
1 'polypeptide(L)'
;MTSDGVVVDEAVRGAWDSYRILEKRTSEEERRQAQQRVQAATDTYGREEVSWGTVFLVGVLTAHIIGQQDGAEEDRLDPLSDLIPAVIRKLPGFELADPAQVPMVTGVLMAAAMGMDTVAWRNQFGPIRPKEALVHNFVLWLLADLFDSLVEQPGATDQLMRETFSSMASDAG
;
A
#
# COMPACT_ATOMS: atom_id res chain seq x y z
N MET A 1 12.23 -20.57 1.26
CA MET A 1 12.26 -20.40 -0.20
C MET A 1 10.88 -20.72 -0.72
N THR A 2 9.99 -19.74 -0.70
CA THR A 2 8.77 -19.73 -1.50
C THR A 2 9.14 -19.16 -2.87
N SER A 3 8.70 -19.86 -3.91
CA SER A 3 9.04 -19.66 -5.31
C SER A 3 8.42 -18.37 -5.85
N ASP A 4 9.11 -17.70 -6.78
CA ASP A 4 8.63 -16.64 -7.68
C ASP A 4 7.69 -15.59 -7.07
N GLY A 5 8.23 -14.45 -6.60
CA GLY A 5 7.67 -13.08 -6.69
C GLY A 5 6.19 -12.78 -6.41
N VAL A 6 5.38 -13.76 -6.05
CA VAL A 6 3.93 -13.72 -5.99
C VAL A 6 3.59 -13.72 -4.50
N VAL A 7 3.17 -12.56 -4.01
CA VAL A 7 2.68 -12.43 -2.64
C VAL A 7 1.38 -13.20 -2.51
N VAL A 8 1.24 -13.94 -1.40
CA VAL A 8 0.02 -14.70 -1.10
C VAL A 8 -1.19 -13.75 -0.97
N ASP A 9 -2.29 -14.03 -1.67
CA ASP A 9 -3.49 -13.15 -1.73
C ASP A 9 -4.03 -12.82 -0.32
N GLU A 10 -4.08 -13.81 0.57
CA GLU A 10 -4.54 -13.61 1.94
C GLU A 10 -3.59 -12.73 2.77
N ALA A 11 -2.29 -12.75 2.48
CA ALA A 11 -1.33 -11.83 3.09
C ALA A 11 -1.49 -10.40 2.56
N VAL A 12 -1.81 -10.24 1.27
CA VAL A 12 -2.19 -8.94 0.66
C VAL A 12 -3.46 -8.39 1.31
N ARG A 13 -4.49 -9.22 1.50
CA ARG A 13 -5.72 -8.83 2.21
C ARG A 13 -5.45 -8.42 3.66
N GLY A 14 -4.60 -9.19 4.36
CA GLY A 14 -4.14 -8.85 5.70
C GLY A 14 -3.37 -7.54 5.75
N ALA A 15 -2.51 -7.27 4.76
CA ALA A 15 -1.81 -6.00 4.63
C ALA A 15 -2.78 -4.83 4.41
N TRP A 16 -3.80 -5.01 3.55
CA TRP A 16 -4.84 -4.01 3.32
C TRP A 16 -5.62 -3.67 4.61
N ASP A 17 -5.86 -4.63 5.50
CA ASP A 17 -6.52 -4.33 6.78
C ASP A 17 -5.71 -3.36 7.69
N SER A 18 -4.41 -3.21 7.46
CA SER A 18 -3.60 -2.18 8.16
C SER A 18 -4.05 -0.76 7.82
N TYR A 19 -4.58 -0.53 6.62
CA TYR A 19 -5.19 0.76 6.24
C TYR A 19 -6.37 1.11 7.15
N ARG A 20 -7.26 0.14 7.39
CA ARG A 20 -8.47 0.34 8.23
C ARG A 20 -8.13 0.68 9.67
N ILE A 21 -6.97 0.23 10.17
CA ILE A 21 -6.48 0.55 11.50
C ILE A 21 -6.11 2.03 11.60
N LEU A 22 -5.45 2.56 10.57
CA LEU A 22 -4.98 3.94 10.50
C LEU A 22 -6.08 4.94 10.13
N GLU A 23 -7.10 4.48 9.41
CA GLU A 23 -8.21 5.32 8.99
C GLU A 23 -9.04 5.82 10.19
N LYS A 24 -9.15 7.15 10.30
CA LYS A 24 -9.83 7.83 11.41
C LYS A 24 -11.33 7.64 11.36
N ARG A 25 -11.90 7.47 10.16
CA ARG A 25 -13.34 7.24 9.95
C ARG A 25 -13.79 5.82 10.30
N THR A 26 -12.85 4.88 10.40
CA THR A 26 -13.15 3.50 10.78
C THR A 26 -13.66 3.43 12.23
N SER A 27 -14.78 2.75 12.44
CA SER A 27 -15.33 2.55 13.78
C SER A 27 -14.40 1.71 14.66
N GLU A 28 -14.52 1.82 15.99
CA GLU A 28 -13.69 1.01 16.91
C GLU A 28 -13.89 -0.50 16.72
N GLU A 29 -15.12 -0.92 16.44
CA GLU A 29 -15.45 -2.31 16.17
C GLU A 29 -14.73 -2.82 14.91
N GLU A 30 -14.85 -2.08 13.81
CA GLU A 30 -14.16 -2.42 12.56
C GLU A 30 -12.65 -2.38 12.69
N ARG A 31 -12.11 -1.43 13.47
CA ARG A 31 -10.68 -1.35 13.78
C ARG A 31 -10.20 -2.60 14.54
N ARG A 32 -10.98 -3.07 15.52
CA ARG A 32 -10.68 -4.30 16.25
C ARG A 32 -10.73 -5.53 15.34
N GLN A 33 -11.72 -5.62 14.47
CA GLN A 33 -11.83 -6.72 13.51
C GLN A 33 -10.68 -6.69 12.50
N ALA A 34 -10.27 -5.51 12.02
CA ALA A 34 -9.11 -5.35 11.14
C ALA A 34 -7.82 -5.79 11.85
N GLN A 35 -7.62 -5.40 13.12
CA GLN A 35 -6.49 -5.89 13.93
C GLN A 35 -6.47 -7.42 14.05
N GLN A 36 -7.63 -8.05 14.28
CA GLN A 36 -7.74 -9.51 14.34
C GLN A 36 -7.37 -10.16 13.00
N ARG A 37 -7.79 -9.59 11.87
CA ARG A 37 -7.45 -10.10 10.53
C ARG A 37 -5.97 -9.93 10.20
N VAL A 38 -5.37 -8.79 10.52
CA VAL A 38 -3.91 -8.57 10.40
C VAL A 38 -3.14 -9.59 11.24
N GLN A 39 -3.58 -9.83 12.48
CA GLN A 39 -2.94 -10.80 13.36
C GLN A 39 -3.06 -12.22 12.80
N ALA A 40 -4.26 -12.64 12.36
CA ALA A 40 -4.49 -13.95 11.77
C ALA A 40 -3.64 -14.20 10.51
N ALA A 41 -3.52 -13.19 9.63
CA ALA A 41 -2.64 -13.26 8.46
C ALA A 41 -1.16 -13.37 8.88
N THR A 42 -0.75 -12.60 9.89
CA THR A 42 0.61 -12.65 10.44
C THR A 42 0.93 -14.02 11.05
N ASP A 43 -0.02 -14.63 11.77
CA ASP A 43 0.15 -15.93 12.41
C ASP A 43 0.22 -17.07 11.38
N THR A 44 -0.50 -16.94 10.27
CA THR A 44 -0.59 -17.96 9.21
C THR A 44 0.59 -17.88 8.24
N TYR A 45 0.91 -16.68 7.76
CA TYR A 45 1.85 -16.45 6.66
C TYR A 45 3.18 -15.84 7.12
N GLY A 46 3.23 -15.34 8.35
CA GLY A 46 4.37 -14.62 8.88
C GLY A 46 4.32 -13.12 8.59
N ARG A 47 4.96 -12.34 9.47
CA ARG A 47 5.05 -10.88 9.36
C ARG A 47 5.74 -10.42 8.06
N GLU A 48 6.71 -11.20 7.60
CA GLU A 48 7.45 -10.89 6.38
C GLU A 48 6.53 -10.88 5.16
N GLU A 49 5.72 -11.92 4.98
CA GLU A 49 4.76 -12.02 3.87
C GLU A 49 3.73 -10.89 3.88
N VAL A 50 3.19 -10.54 5.05
CA VAL A 50 2.29 -9.39 5.20
C VAL A 50 2.99 -8.08 4.82
N SER A 51 4.27 -7.93 5.17
CA SER A 51 5.05 -6.73 4.81
C SER A 51 5.29 -6.65 3.30
N TRP A 52 5.53 -7.79 2.64
CA TRP A 52 5.59 -7.88 1.18
C TRP A 52 4.25 -7.53 0.53
N GLY A 53 3.13 -7.95 1.14
CA GLY A 53 1.78 -7.53 0.74
C GLY A 53 1.60 -6.01 0.77
N THR A 54 2.11 -5.32 1.79
CA THR A 54 2.07 -3.86 1.83
C THR A 54 2.88 -3.24 0.68
N VAL A 55 4.09 -3.74 0.40
CA VAL A 55 4.93 -3.24 -0.71
C VAL A 55 4.26 -3.44 -2.06
N PHE A 56 3.63 -4.60 -2.26
CA PHE A 56 2.83 -4.89 -3.45
C PHE A 56 1.69 -3.89 -3.61
N LEU A 57 0.89 -3.67 -2.55
CA LEU A 57 -0.24 -2.73 -2.57
C LEU A 57 0.19 -1.28 -2.81
N VAL A 58 1.33 -0.86 -2.25
CA VAL A 58 1.92 0.46 -2.55
C VAL A 58 2.22 0.59 -4.04
N GLY A 59 2.78 -0.46 -4.64
CA GLY A 59 3.03 -0.52 -6.09
C GLY A 59 1.73 -0.40 -6.90
N VAL A 60 0.73 -1.21 -6.56
CA VAL A 60 -0.58 -1.23 -7.24
C VAL A 60 -1.27 0.12 -7.17
N LEU A 61 -1.41 0.71 -5.97
CA LEU A 61 -2.09 2.01 -5.83
C LEU A 61 -1.33 3.14 -6.52
N THR A 62 0.01 3.12 -6.45
CA THR A 62 0.82 4.11 -7.16
C THR A 62 0.60 4.00 -8.67
N ALA A 63 0.70 2.80 -9.24
CA ALA A 63 0.45 2.59 -10.67
C ALA A 63 -0.99 2.95 -11.07
N HIS A 64 -1.97 2.67 -10.22
CA HIS A 64 -3.37 3.02 -10.47
C HIS A 64 -3.61 4.54 -10.49
N ILE A 65 -3.06 5.27 -9.52
CA ILE A 65 -3.13 6.75 -9.47
C ILE A 65 -2.49 7.39 -10.71
N ILE A 66 -1.41 6.81 -11.22
CA ILE A 66 -0.72 7.29 -12.42
C ILE A 66 -1.52 6.94 -13.69
N GLY A 67 -2.07 5.72 -13.75
CA GLY A 67 -2.80 5.22 -14.92
C GLY A 67 -4.20 5.81 -15.12
N GLN A 68 -4.84 6.32 -14.06
CA GLN A 68 -6.19 6.92 -14.10
C GLN A 68 -6.22 8.37 -14.61
N GLN A 69 -5.11 8.93 -15.09
CA GLN A 69 -5.03 10.33 -15.51
C GLN A 69 -5.59 10.54 -16.93
N ASP A 70 -6.92 10.56 -17.04
CA ASP A 70 -7.68 10.82 -18.28
C ASP A 70 -7.75 12.33 -18.66
N GLY A 71 -6.92 13.18 -18.06
CA GLY A 71 -6.86 14.63 -18.30
C GLY A 71 -5.94 15.07 -19.44
N ALA A 72 -6.04 16.37 -19.80
CA ALA A 72 -5.07 17.03 -20.67
C ALA A 72 -3.67 16.92 -20.06
N GLU A 73 -2.64 16.87 -20.92
CA GLU A 73 -1.25 16.60 -20.50
C GLU A 73 -0.71 17.58 -19.43
N GLU A 74 -1.29 18.79 -19.33
CA GLU A 74 -0.96 19.83 -18.35
C GLU A 74 -1.56 19.59 -16.94
N ASP A 75 -2.65 18.82 -16.82
CA ASP A 75 -3.31 18.50 -15.53
C ASP A 75 -2.87 17.12 -14.99
N ARG A 76 -1.97 16.44 -15.71
CA ARG A 76 -1.43 15.14 -15.31
C ARG A 76 -0.43 15.32 -14.18
N LEU A 77 -0.65 14.61 -13.09
CA LEU A 77 0.20 14.63 -11.93
C LEU A 77 1.49 13.85 -12.24
N ASP A 78 2.62 14.55 -12.29
CA ASP A 78 3.93 13.95 -12.55
C ASP A 78 4.30 13.05 -11.35
N PRO A 79 4.51 11.74 -11.55
CA PRO A 79 4.83 10.83 -10.46
C PRO A 79 6.09 11.22 -9.69
N LEU A 80 7.12 11.71 -10.38
CA LEU A 80 8.43 12.00 -9.81
C LEU A 80 8.49 13.40 -9.19
N SER A 81 7.83 14.36 -9.83
CA SER A 81 7.87 15.77 -9.42
C SER A 81 6.75 16.13 -8.42
N ASP A 82 5.62 15.43 -8.47
CA ASP A 82 4.42 15.76 -7.69
C ASP A 82 4.04 14.64 -6.70
N LEU A 83 3.75 13.43 -7.18
CA LEU A 83 3.21 12.33 -6.34
C LEU A 83 4.15 11.99 -5.19
N ILE A 84 5.38 11.58 -5.54
CA ILE A 84 6.35 11.08 -4.58
C ILE A 84 6.71 12.18 -3.59
N PRO A 85 7.07 13.41 -4.01
CA PRO A 85 7.35 14.49 -3.07
C PRO A 85 6.17 14.82 -2.14
N ALA A 86 4.92 14.77 -2.63
CA ALA A 86 3.76 15.01 -1.80
C ALA A 86 3.58 13.94 -0.71
N VAL A 87 3.73 12.66 -1.05
CA VAL A 87 3.65 11.55 -0.09
C VAL A 87 4.78 11.65 0.94
N ILE A 88 6.03 11.84 0.49
CA ILE A 88 7.19 11.93 1.38
C ILE A 88 7.10 13.14 2.32
N ARG A 89 6.56 14.27 1.86
CA ARG A 89 6.36 15.47 2.70
C ARG A 89 5.35 15.26 3.83
N LYS A 90 4.39 14.33 3.67
CA LYS A 90 3.41 13.99 4.70
C LYS A 90 3.94 13.01 5.75
N LEU A 91 4.99 12.22 5.45
CA LEU A 91 5.52 11.21 6.37
C LEU A 91 5.98 11.74 7.74
N PRO A 92 6.66 12.91 7.85
CA PRO A 92 7.02 13.48 9.15
C PRO A 92 5.82 13.81 10.06
N GLY A 93 4.60 13.85 9.52
CA GLY A 93 3.37 14.02 10.31
C GLY A 93 2.99 12.79 11.13
N PHE A 94 3.62 11.63 10.90
CA PHE A 94 3.41 10.41 11.67
C PHE A 94 4.53 10.26 12.70
N GLU A 95 4.21 10.35 13.99
CA GLU A 95 5.21 10.30 15.08
C GLU A 95 6.07 9.03 15.05
N LEU A 96 5.54 7.92 14.55
CA LEU A 96 6.21 6.63 14.48
C LEU A 96 6.96 6.40 13.16
N ALA A 97 6.91 7.34 12.22
CA ALA A 97 7.65 7.22 10.96
C ALA A 97 9.14 7.48 11.21
N ASP A 98 9.97 6.44 11.10
CA ASP A 98 11.42 6.58 11.23
C ASP A 98 11.99 7.21 9.94
N PRO A 99 12.60 8.41 10.01
CA PRO A 99 13.15 9.09 8.83
C PRO A 99 14.21 8.29 8.10
N ALA A 100 14.90 7.36 8.77
CA ALA A 100 15.90 6.49 8.15
C ALA A 100 15.29 5.52 7.13
N GLN A 101 13.97 5.31 7.14
CA GLN A 101 13.27 4.44 6.19
C GLN A 101 12.75 5.19 4.96
N VAL A 102 12.80 6.53 4.95
CA VAL A 102 12.36 7.36 3.82
C VAL A 102 13.00 6.93 2.49
N PRO A 103 14.32 6.66 2.40
CA PRO A 103 14.92 6.23 1.13
C PRO A 103 14.33 4.93 0.58
N MET A 104 13.97 3.99 1.44
CA MET A 104 13.40 2.69 1.02
C MET A 104 12.01 2.87 0.42
N VAL A 105 11.14 3.63 1.09
CA VAL A 105 9.78 3.88 0.59
C VAL A 105 9.77 4.76 -0.65
N THR A 106 10.66 5.77 -0.72
CA THR A 106 10.85 6.56 -1.94
C THR A 106 11.25 5.67 -3.11
N GLY A 107 12.19 4.75 -2.90
CA GLY A 107 12.63 3.84 -3.95
C GLY A 107 11.53 2.90 -4.43
N VAL A 108 10.67 2.39 -3.53
CA VAL A 108 9.49 1.59 -3.90
C VAL A 108 8.50 2.41 -4.73
N LEU A 109 8.20 3.65 -4.33
CA LEU A 109 7.32 4.53 -5.09
C LEU A 109 7.89 4.87 -6.47
N MET A 110 9.20 5.13 -6.56
CA MET A 110 9.88 5.37 -7.84
C MET A 110 9.84 4.13 -8.74
N ALA A 111 10.08 2.94 -8.19
CA ALA A 111 9.98 1.68 -8.93
C ALA A 111 8.57 1.51 -9.51
N ALA A 112 7.53 1.75 -8.70
CA ALA A 112 6.14 1.71 -9.16
C ALA A 112 5.86 2.73 -10.27
N ALA A 113 6.32 3.98 -10.09
CA ALA A 113 6.16 5.05 -11.07
C ALA A 113 6.84 4.75 -12.41
N MET A 114 7.93 3.98 -12.39
CA MET A 114 8.65 3.53 -13.58
C MET A 114 8.10 2.23 -14.17
N GLY A 115 6.99 1.69 -13.64
CA GLY A 115 6.39 0.43 -14.10
C GLY A 115 7.24 -0.80 -13.78
N MET A 116 8.12 -0.72 -12.77
CA MET A 116 8.92 -1.84 -12.30
C MET A 116 8.16 -2.66 -11.26
N ASP A 117 8.50 -3.94 -11.14
CA ASP A 117 8.03 -4.80 -10.04
C ASP A 117 8.61 -4.28 -8.71
N THR A 118 7.74 -3.75 -7.85
CA THR A 118 8.11 -3.16 -6.57
C THR A 118 8.61 -4.19 -5.56
N VAL A 119 8.04 -5.39 -5.56
CA VAL A 119 8.45 -6.49 -4.66
C VAL A 119 9.83 -6.97 -5.07
N ALA A 120 10.05 -7.23 -6.36
CA ALA A 120 11.36 -7.64 -6.87
C ALA A 120 12.42 -6.53 -6.69
N TRP A 121 12.06 -5.27 -6.91
CA TRP A 121 12.94 -4.14 -6.63
C TRP A 121 13.36 -4.12 -5.16
N ARG A 122 12.37 -4.19 -4.25
CA ARG A 122 12.64 -4.11 -2.81
C ARG A 122 13.41 -5.32 -2.30
N ASN A 123 13.16 -6.52 -2.80
CA ASN A 123 13.82 -7.76 -2.35
C ASN A 123 15.36 -7.70 -2.43
N GLN A 124 15.92 -6.85 -3.30
CA GLN A 124 17.38 -6.68 -3.46
C GLN A 124 18.09 -6.16 -2.19
N PHE A 125 17.35 -5.57 -1.24
CA PHE A 125 17.90 -4.99 -0.01
C PHE A 125 17.71 -5.89 1.23
N GLY A 126 17.30 -7.15 1.02
CA GLY A 126 17.08 -8.13 2.09
C GLY A 126 15.73 -7.96 2.81
N PRO A 127 15.55 -8.55 4.00
CA PRO A 127 14.24 -8.60 4.67
C PRO A 127 13.73 -7.22 5.08
N ILE A 128 12.41 -7.04 5.04
CA ILE A 128 11.75 -5.82 5.50
C ILE A 128 11.74 -5.80 7.04
N ARG A 129 12.35 -4.78 7.63
CA ARG A 129 12.41 -4.64 9.09
C ARG A 129 11.10 -4.03 9.63
N PRO A 130 10.73 -4.23 10.90
CA PRO A 130 9.47 -3.73 11.46
C PRO A 130 9.25 -2.22 11.30
N LYS A 131 10.30 -1.41 11.46
CA LYS A 131 10.22 0.04 11.26
C LYS A 131 9.89 0.42 9.82
N GLU A 132 10.47 -0.31 8.88
CA GLU A 132 10.25 -0.08 7.47
C GLU A 132 8.85 -0.53 7.04
N ALA A 133 8.39 -1.69 7.53
CA ALA A 133 7.03 -2.17 7.32
C ALA A 133 5.99 -1.15 7.80
N LEU A 134 6.24 -0.51 8.95
CA LEU A 134 5.36 0.54 9.48
C LEU A 134 5.31 1.76 8.56
N VAL A 135 6.45 2.21 8.02
CA VAL A 135 6.46 3.35 7.08
C VAL A 135 5.76 2.98 5.76
N HIS A 136 5.90 1.75 5.28
CA HIS A 136 5.10 1.28 4.13
C HIS A 136 3.60 1.31 4.41
N ASN A 137 3.15 0.97 5.63
CA ASN A 137 1.73 1.08 6.00
C ASN A 137 1.25 2.54 5.99
N PHE A 138 2.07 3.49 6.45
CA PHE A 138 1.73 4.92 6.34
C PHE A 138 1.67 5.40 4.90
N VAL A 139 2.61 4.98 4.05
CA VAL A 139 2.58 5.28 2.62
C VAL A 139 1.35 4.70 1.95
N LEU A 140 1.00 3.44 2.25
CA LEU A 140 -0.22 2.81 1.74
C LEU A 140 -1.47 3.61 2.12
N TRP A 141 -1.57 4.05 3.37
CA TRP A 141 -2.67 4.90 3.82
C TRP A 141 -2.70 6.26 3.11
N LEU A 142 -1.55 6.91 2.94
CA LEU A 142 -1.44 8.20 2.24
C LEU A 142 -1.85 8.10 0.76
N LEU A 143 -1.50 7.00 0.09
CA LEU A 143 -1.90 6.76 -1.29
C LEU A 143 -3.40 6.52 -1.41
N ALA A 144 -4.00 5.77 -0.48
CA ALA A 144 -5.45 5.58 -0.44
C ALA A 144 -6.19 6.92 -0.18
N ASP A 145 -5.74 7.72 0.78
CA ASP A 145 -6.30 9.05 1.07
C ASP A 145 -6.17 10.00 -0.14
N LEU A 146 -5.05 9.93 -0.85
CA LEU A 146 -4.85 10.70 -2.08
C LEU A 146 -5.80 10.24 -3.18
N PHE A 147 -5.93 8.93 -3.42
CA PHE A 147 -6.84 8.41 -4.44
C PHE A 147 -8.28 8.84 -4.16
N ASP A 148 -8.79 8.63 -2.94
CA ASP A 148 -10.11 9.08 -2.51
C ASP A 148 -10.32 10.59 -2.75
N SER A 149 -9.27 11.39 -2.55
CA SER A 149 -9.30 12.83 -2.80
C SER A 149 -9.33 13.18 -4.28
N LEU A 150 -8.59 12.45 -5.12
CA LEU A 150 -8.55 12.67 -6.58
C LEU A 150 -9.89 12.33 -7.25
N VAL A 151 -10.60 11.32 -6.73
CA VAL A 151 -11.93 10.94 -7.24
C VAL A 151 -13.08 11.63 -6.48
N GLU A 152 -12.76 12.56 -5.59
CA GLU A 152 -13.71 13.31 -4.74
C GLU A 152 -14.72 12.42 -3.97
N GLN A 153 -14.35 11.16 -3.70
CA GLN A 153 -15.22 10.16 -3.07
C GLN A 153 -14.49 9.49 -1.89
N PRO A 154 -14.79 9.91 -0.65
CA PRO A 154 -14.32 9.23 0.56
C PRO A 154 -14.64 7.73 0.54
N GLY A 155 -13.64 6.89 0.77
CA GLY A 155 -13.78 5.44 0.81
C GLY A 155 -13.76 4.74 -0.56
N ALA A 156 -13.51 5.47 -1.66
CA ALA A 156 -13.43 4.88 -3.00
C ALA A 156 -12.34 3.80 -3.09
N THR A 157 -11.19 4.00 -2.44
CA THR A 157 -10.12 2.99 -2.39
C THR A 157 -10.57 1.73 -1.67
N ASP A 158 -11.34 1.83 -0.57
CA ASP A 158 -11.85 0.65 0.13
C ASP A 158 -12.86 -0.12 -0.73
N GLN A 159 -13.70 0.58 -1.49
CA GLN A 159 -14.60 -0.03 -2.45
C GLN A 159 -13.82 -0.76 -3.56
N LEU A 160 -12.86 -0.08 -4.20
CA LEU A 160 -12.00 -0.63 -5.25
C LEU A 160 -11.30 -1.92 -4.78
N MET A 161 -10.71 -1.90 -3.58
CA MET A 161 -10.02 -3.06 -3.03
C MET A 161 -10.99 -4.21 -2.71
N ARG A 162 -12.19 -3.92 -2.19
CA ARG A 162 -13.22 -4.95 -1.98
C ARG A 162 -13.68 -5.61 -3.27
N GLU A 163 -13.92 -4.82 -4.31
CA GLU A 163 -14.32 -5.32 -5.63
C GLU A 163 -13.22 -6.20 -6.23
N THR A 164 -11.96 -5.73 -6.14
CA THR A 164 -10.78 -6.49 -6.60
C THR A 164 -10.62 -7.81 -5.86
N PHE A 165 -10.72 -7.83 -4.52
CA PHE A 165 -10.61 -9.08 -3.77
C PHE A 165 -11.80 -10.03 -4.00
N SER A 166 -12.99 -9.49 -4.30
CA SER A 166 -14.18 -10.29 -4.60
C SER A 166 -14.11 -10.95 -5.98
N SER A 167 -13.57 -10.26 -6.98
CA SER A 167 -13.35 -10.85 -8.30
C SER A 167 -12.30 -11.96 -8.25
N MET A 168 -11.18 -11.73 -7.57
CA MET A 168 -10.13 -12.76 -7.38
C MET A 168 -10.63 -14.01 -6.66
N ALA A 169 -11.55 -13.87 -5.69
CA ALA A 169 -12.15 -15.02 -5.01
C ALA A 169 -13.14 -15.79 -5.91
N SER A 170 -13.72 -15.13 -6.90
CA SER A 170 -14.67 -15.73 -7.83
C SER A 170 -13.97 -16.49 -8.97
N ASP A 171 -12.77 -16.07 -9.36
CA ASP A 171 -11.96 -16.71 -10.39
C ASP A 171 -11.22 -17.97 -9.88
N ALA A 172 -11.17 -18.17 -8.56
CA ALA A 172 -10.53 -19.33 -7.92
C ALA A 172 -11.49 -20.52 -7.67
N GLY A 173 -12.77 -20.41 -8.07
CA GLY A 173 -13.81 -21.44 -7.93
C GLY A 173 -14.16 -22.12 -9.24
#